data_AF-A0A957EV39-F1
#
_entry.id   AF-A0A957EV39-F1
#
_cell.length_a   1.000
_cell.length_b   1.000
_cell.length_c   1.000
_cell.angle_alpha   90.00
_cell.angle_beta   90.00
_cell.angle_gamma   90.00
#
_symmetry.space_group_name_H-M   'P 1'
#
loop_
_entity.id
_entity.type
_entity.pdbx_description
1 polymer ?
#
loop_
_entity_poly.entity_id
_entity_poly.type
_entity_poly.pdbx_seq_one_letter_code
_entity_poly.pdbx_strand_id
1 'polypeptide(L)'
;MSKNDTSAKKGEEETIGTDWARLESMTDEEIDLSDIPELTEEQLASMRPTAEVIPALARQGKTRITIRLDDDIVTFFKQQAHENNTNYQTLINATLHQVMVQQGKQHDLRTMIKEIVQQELAKAP
;
A
#
# COMPACT_ATOMS: atom_id res chain seq x y z
N MET A 1 53.39 -2.06 -6.99
CA MET A 1 52.18 -2.83 -6.67
C MET A 1 51.38 -2.02 -5.65
N SER A 2 50.41 -1.26 -6.14
CA SER A 2 49.46 -0.52 -5.32
C SER A 2 48.41 -1.48 -4.77
N LYS A 3 48.11 -1.44 -3.48
CA LYS A 3 46.86 -1.96 -2.94
C LYS A 3 46.13 -0.77 -2.34
N ASN A 4 45.15 -0.29 -3.09
CA ASN A 4 44.28 0.82 -2.75
C ASN A 4 43.42 0.50 -1.53
N ASP A 5 43.21 1.56 -0.75
CA ASP A 5 42.07 1.81 0.12
C ASP A 5 40.74 1.35 -0.49
N THR A 6 39.93 0.66 0.31
CA THR A 6 38.47 0.84 0.30
C THR A 6 37.94 0.53 1.69
N SER A 7 38.08 1.49 2.59
CA SER A 7 37.30 1.55 3.82
C SER A 7 35.83 1.78 3.44
N ALA A 8 35.08 0.69 3.31
CA ALA A 8 33.63 0.75 3.26
C ALA A 8 33.13 1.21 4.64
N LYS A 9 32.81 2.50 4.77
CA LYS A 9 31.97 3.03 5.85
C LYS A 9 30.65 2.27 5.82
N LYS A 10 30.53 1.26 6.69
CA LYS A 10 29.25 0.64 7.03
C LYS A 10 28.44 1.73 7.72
N GLY A 11 27.37 2.18 7.08
CA GLY A 11 26.46 3.17 7.65
C GLY A 11 26.01 2.68 9.01
N GLU A 12 26.24 3.50 10.02
CA GLU A 12 25.64 3.36 11.34
C GLU A 12 24.14 3.55 11.13
N GLU A 13 23.40 2.44 11.06
CA GLU A 13 21.97 2.46 11.34
C GLU A 13 21.84 2.97 12.76
N GLU A 14 21.38 4.21 12.94
CA GLU A 14 20.89 4.72 14.21
C GLU A 14 19.67 3.88 14.59
N THR A 15 19.94 2.69 15.13
CA THR A 15 18.94 1.93 15.86
C THR A 15 18.60 2.79 17.06
N ILE A 16 17.37 3.29 17.09
CA ILE A 16 16.74 3.85 18.28
C ILE A 16 17.18 2.93 19.43
N GLY A 17 18.03 3.44 20.31
CA GLY A 17 18.80 2.63 21.27
C GLY A 17 17.89 2.13 22.38
N THR A 18 16.95 1.27 22.03
CA THR A 18 16.01 0.66 22.94
C THR A 18 16.74 -0.47 23.66
N ASP A 19 16.86 -0.32 24.97
CA ASP A 19 17.42 -1.34 25.84
C ASP A 19 16.42 -2.50 25.99
N TRP A 20 16.43 -3.38 24.99
CA TRP A 20 15.52 -4.53 24.90
C TRP A 20 15.71 -5.50 26.07
N ALA A 21 16.96 -5.70 26.53
CA ALA A 21 17.26 -6.59 27.64
C ALA A 21 16.61 -6.11 28.95
N ARG A 22 16.58 -4.79 29.19
CA ARG A 22 15.82 -4.20 30.30
C ARG A 22 14.32 -4.47 30.15
N LEU A 23 13.72 -4.18 29.00
CA LEU A 23 12.28 -4.34 28.77
C LEU A 23 11.80 -5.79 28.92
N GLU A 24 12.59 -6.77 28.47
CA GLU A 24 12.27 -8.20 28.61
C GLU A 24 12.32 -8.68 30.07
N SER A 25 13.07 -8.00 30.92
CA SER A 25 13.21 -8.33 32.35
C SER A 25 12.29 -7.53 33.27
N MET A 26 11.65 -6.48 32.75
CA MET A 26 10.77 -5.60 33.51
C MET A 26 9.45 -6.31 33.81
N THR A 27 8.98 -6.24 35.06
CA THR A 27 7.67 -6.78 35.42
C THR A 27 6.58 -5.74 35.18
N ASP A 28 5.32 -6.18 35.03
CA ASP A 28 4.19 -5.29 34.76
C ASP A 28 4.00 -4.22 35.86
N GLU A 29 4.40 -4.52 37.10
CA GLU A 29 4.32 -3.58 38.24
C GLU A 29 5.36 -2.47 38.20
N GLU A 30 6.45 -2.65 37.46
CA GLU A 30 7.51 -1.66 37.28
C GLU A 30 7.19 -0.68 36.13
N ILE A 31 6.09 -0.90 35.42
CA ILE A 31 5.61 -0.03 34.34
C ILE A 31 4.93 1.20 34.96
N ASP A 32 5.50 2.38 34.67
CA ASP A 32 4.86 3.65 35.00
C ASP A 32 3.69 3.92 34.03
N LEU A 33 2.47 3.99 34.58
CA LEU A 33 1.25 4.30 33.85
C LEU A 33 0.71 5.70 34.18
N SER A 34 1.50 6.55 34.86
CA SER A 34 1.06 7.87 35.31
C SER A 34 0.61 8.80 34.17
N ASP A 35 1.13 8.61 32.96
CA ASP A 35 0.79 9.35 31.74
C ASP A 35 -0.34 8.73 30.92
N ILE A 36 -0.72 7.48 31.21
CA ILE A 36 -1.75 6.71 30.49
C ILE A 36 -2.85 6.31 31.49
N PRO A 37 -3.70 7.27 31.92
CA PRO A 37 -4.81 6.96 32.82
C PRO A 37 -5.80 5.99 32.17
N GLU A 38 -6.46 5.18 32.98
CA GLU A 38 -7.52 4.29 32.51
C GLU A 38 -8.67 5.08 31.86
N LEU A 39 -9.25 4.51 30.80
CA LEU A 39 -10.40 5.08 30.12
C LEU A 39 -11.65 4.96 30.99
N THR A 40 -12.32 6.09 31.24
CA THR A 40 -13.66 6.06 31.83
C THR A 40 -14.69 5.52 30.83
N GLU A 41 -15.76 4.91 31.34
CA GLU A 41 -16.88 4.40 30.52
C GLU A 41 -17.50 5.51 29.65
N GLU A 42 -17.57 6.73 30.17
CA GLU A 42 -18.08 7.90 29.43
C GLU A 42 -17.14 8.28 28.28
N GLN A 43 -15.83 8.29 28.51
CA GLN A 43 -14.84 8.54 27.47
C GLN A 43 -14.88 7.45 26.40
N LEU A 44 -14.99 6.18 26.80
CA LEU A 44 -15.11 5.05 25.88
C LEU A 44 -16.38 5.16 25.01
N ALA A 45 -17.52 5.49 25.62
CA ALA A 45 -18.78 5.67 24.90
C ALA A 45 -18.74 6.86 23.91
N SER A 46 -17.89 7.86 24.17
CA SER A 46 -17.70 9.02 23.29
C SER A 46 -16.66 8.80 22.17
N MET A 47 -15.94 7.67 22.19
CA MET A 47 -14.97 7.35 21.13
C MET A 47 -15.66 7.19 19.79
N ARG A 48 -15.08 7.83 18.77
CA ARG A 48 -15.53 7.70 17.38
C ARG A 48 -14.58 6.78 16.62
N PRO A 49 -15.09 5.90 15.76
CA PRO A 49 -14.26 5.08 14.90
C PRO A 49 -13.25 5.93 14.14
N THR A 50 -11.98 5.48 14.05
CA THR A 50 -10.91 6.21 13.35
C THR A 50 -11.28 6.56 11.91
N ALA A 51 -12.06 5.70 11.25
CA ALA A 51 -12.57 5.94 9.90
C ALA A 51 -13.53 7.14 9.80
N GLU A 52 -14.20 7.53 10.90
CA GLU A 52 -15.09 8.69 10.94
C GLU A 52 -14.38 10.02 11.21
N VAL A 53 -13.29 9.98 11.98
CA VAL A 53 -12.47 11.17 12.30
C VAL A 53 -11.37 11.41 11.27
N ILE A 54 -10.91 10.35 10.59
CA ILE A 54 -9.90 10.42 9.54
C ILE A 54 -10.45 9.71 8.28
N PRO A 55 -11.20 10.43 7.42
CA PRO A 55 -11.81 9.85 6.22
C PRO A 55 -10.80 9.22 5.25
N ALA A 56 -9.55 9.71 5.23
CA ALA A 56 -8.47 9.13 4.44
C ALA A 56 -8.09 7.69 4.86
N LEU A 57 -8.44 7.28 6.08
CA LEU A 57 -8.22 5.93 6.60
C LEU A 57 -9.47 5.03 6.45
N ALA A 58 -10.61 5.60 6.06
CA ALA A 58 -11.76 4.78 5.69
C ALA A 58 -11.38 3.94 4.47
N ARG A 59 -11.40 2.60 4.58
CA ARG A 59 -11.17 1.66 3.47
C ARG A 59 -12.33 1.72 2.47
N GLN A 60 -12.55 2.87 1.83
CA GLN A 60 -13.57 3.01 0.80
C GLN A 60 -13.00 2.54 -0.55
N GLY A 61 -13.67 1.57 -1.19
CA GLY A 61 -13.48 1.26 -2.61
C GLY A 61 -13.12 -0.18 -2.99
N LYS A 62 -12.83 -1.08 -2.04
CA LYS A 62 -12.56 -2.49 -2.36
C LYS A 62 -13.79 -3.36 -2.11
N THR A 63 -14.38 -3.90 -3.17
CA THR A 63 -15.48 -4.86 -3.08
C THR A 63 -14.91 -6.27 -2.91
N ARG A 64 -15.35 -7.00 -1.87
CA ARG A 64 -15.02 -8.43 -1.73
C ARG A 64 -15.83 -9.22 -2.75
N ILE A 65 -15.14 -9.92 -3.64
CA ILE A 65 -15.74 -10.78 -4.66
C ILE A 65 -15.22 -12.22 -4.51
N THR A 66 -15.97 -13.19 -5.03
CA THR A 66 -15.50 -14.57 -5.20
C THR A 66 -15.27 -14.81 -6.68
N ILE A 67 -14.01 -15.02 -7.07
CA ILE A 67 -13.61 -15.32 -8.44
C ILE A 67 -12.65 -16.51 -8.44
N ARG A 68 -12.58 -17.22 -9.58
CA ARG A 68 -11.52 -18.20 -9.82
C ARG A 68 -10.39 -17.51 -10.58
N LEU A 69 -9.16 -17.77 -10.18
CA LEU A 69 -7.94 -17.36 -10.87
C LEU A 69 -7.12 -18.63 -11.10
N ASP A 70 -6.37 -18.66 -12.19
CA ASP A 70 -5.48 -19.77 -12.49
C ASP A 70 -4.34 -19.85 -11.45
N ASP A 71 -3.90 -21.07 -11.15
CA ASP A 71 -2.91 -21.33 -10.10
C ASP A 71 -1.55 -20.69 -10.41
N ASP A 72 -1.18 -20.60 -11.68
CA ASP A 72 0.05 -19.96 -12.15
C ASP A 72 0.03 -18.45 -11.90
N ILE A 73 -1.09 -17.77 -12.15
CA ILE A 73 -1.29 -16.35 -11.83
C ILE A 73 -1.14 -16.12 -10.33
N VAL A 74 -1.81 -16.92 -9.50
CA VAL A 74 -1.72 -16.78 -8.03
C VAL A 74 -0.29 -17.01 -7.55
N THR A 75 0.39 -18.01 -8.11
CA THR A 75 1.78 -18.35 -7.75
C THR A 75 2.73 -17.22 -8.11
N PHE A 76 2.61 -16.67 -9.33
CA PHE A 76 3.42 -15.56 -9.80
C PHE A 76 3.32 -14.33 -8.88
N PHE A 77 2.09 -13.90 -8.55
CA PHE A 77 1.91 -12.71 -7.71
C PHE A 77 2.28 -12.95 -6.24
N LYS A 78 2.19 -14.17 -5.73
CA LYS A 78 2.69 -14.51 -4.39
C LYS A 78 4.21 -14.38 -4.30
N GLN A 79 4.93 -14.86 -5.31
CA GLN A 79 6.39 -14.75 -5.35
C GLN A 79 6.82 -13.28 -5.41
N GLN A 80 6.22 -12.50 -6.31
CA GLN A 80 6.52 -11.07 -6.43
C GLN A 80 6.15 -10.27 -5.16
N ALA A 81 5.08 -10.66 -4.47
CA ALA A 81 4.68 -10.04 -3.22
C ALA A 81 5.69 -10.28 -2.09
N HIS A 82 6.27 -11.48 -2.03
CA HIS A 82 7.31 -11.83 -1.05
C HIS A 82 8.58 -11.00 -1.26
N GLU A 83 9.01 -10.81 -2.52
CA GLU A 83 10.19 -10.00 -2.85
C GLU A 83 10.02 -8.52 -2.49
N ASN A 84 8.80 -7.99 -2.62
CA ASN A 84 8.49 -6.57 -2.36
C ASN A 84 7.86 -6.31 -0.99
N ASN A 85 7.86 -7.30 -0.10
CA ASN A 85 7.24 -7.28 1.22
C ASN A 85 5.81 -6.69 1.23
N THR A 86 5.00 -7.06 0.23
CA THR A 86 3.64 -6.54 0.01
C THR A 86 2.58 -7.65 -0.06
N ASN A 87 1.32 -7.30 -0.28
CA ASN A 87 0.22 -8.27 -0.44
C ASN A 87 -0.02 -8.61 -1.92
N TYR A 88 -0.06 -9.89 -2.27
CA TYR A 88 -0.30 -10.35 -3.66
C TYR A 88 -1.64 -9.86 -4.23
N GLN A 89 -2.69 -9.70 -3.41
CA GLN A 89 -3.97 -9.14 -3.85
C GLN A 89 -3.85 -7.65 -4.23
N THR A 90 -2.94 -6.92 -3.58
CA THR A 90 -2.64 -5.53 -3.94
C THR A 90 -1.98 -5.46 -5.31
N LEU A 91 -1.03 -6.36 -5.59
CA LEU A 91 -0.37 -6.45 -6.89
C LEU A 91 -1.36 -6.83 -8.00
N ILE A 92 -2.18 -7.86 -7.79
CA ILE A 92 -3.22 -8.26 -8.75
C ILE A 92 -4.14 -7.08 -9.07
N ASN A 93 -4.65 -6.40 -8.04
CA ASN A 93 -5.52 -5.25 -8.25
C ASN A 93 -4.80 -4.10 -8.99
N ALA A 94 -3.55 -3.81 -8.66
CA ALA A 94 -2.76 -2.79 -9.35
C ALA A 94 -2.59 -3.10 -10.84
N THR A 95 -2.30 -4.35 -11.19
CA THR A 95 -2.21 -4.81 -12.58
C THR A 95 -3.55 -4.67 -13.30
N LEU A 96 -4.66 -5.08 -12.68
CA LEU A 96 -6.01 -4.91 -13.25
C LEU A 96 -6.34 -3.42 -13.49
N HIS A 97 -5.99 -2.54 -12.55
CA HIS A 97 -6.15 -1.10 -12.70
C HIS A 97 -5.33 -0.54 -13.87
N GLN A 98 -4.07 -0.97 -14.02
CA GLN A 98 -3.24 -0.54 -15.14
C GLN A 98 -3.84 -0.93 -16.49
N VAL A 99 -4.36 -2.15 -16.61
CA VAL A 99 -5.04 -2.62 -17.82
C VAL A 99 -6.31 -1.80 -18.07
N MET A 100 -7.13 -1.55 -17.04
CA MET A 100 -8.33 -0.72 -17.15
C MET A 100 -8.03 0.69 -17.67
N VAL A 101 -7.01 1.35 -17.13
CA VAL A 101 -6.59 2.70 -17.55
C VAL A 101 -6.05 2.68 -18.99
N GLN A 102 -5.25 1.68 -19.36
CA GLN A 102 -4.73 1.55 -20.71
C GLN A 102 -5.85 1.33 -21.73
N GLN A 103 -6.81 0.45 -21.43
CA GLN A 103 -7.96 0.18 -22.30
C GLN A 103 -8.89 1.39 -22.41
N GLY A 104 -9.14 2.10 -21.31
CA GLY A 104 -9.92 3.35 -21.32
C GLY A 104 -9.30 4.41 -22.23
N LYS A 105 -7.98 4.60 -22.14
CA LYS A 105 -7.23 5.51 -23.03
C LYS A 105 -7.29 5.09 -24.49
N GLN A 106 -7.20 3.78 -24.78
CA GLN A 106 -7.32 3.26 -26.13
C GLN A 106 -8.73 3.46 -26.70
N HIS A 107 -9.76 3.31 -25.87
CA HIS A 107 -11.13 3.55 -26.29
C HIS A 107 -11.36 5.03 -26.61
N ASP A 108 -10.89 5.93 -25.75
CA ASP A 108 -11.01 7.37 -25.92
C ASP A 108 -10.30 7.86 -27.20
N LEU A 109 -9.07 7.40 -27.41
CA LEU A 109 -8.30 7.72 -28.62
C LEU A 109 -8.99 7.20 -29.90
N ARG A 110 -9.52 5.98 -29.87
CA ARG A 110 -10.24 5.40 -31.04
C ARG A 110 -11.51 6.17 -31.35
N THR A 111 -12.24 6.62 -30.34
CA THR A 111 -13.45 7.44 -30.52
C THR A 111 -13.08 8.79 -31.13
N MET A 112 -12.08 9.46 -30.58
CA MET A 112 -11.59 10.75 -31.08
C MET A 112 -11.09 10.66 -32.53
N ILE A 113 -10.35 9.60 -32.89
CA ILE A 113 -9.90 9.38 -34.28
C ILE A 113 -11.10 9.16 -35.22
N LYS A 114 -12.10 8.36 -34.81
CA LYS A 114 -13.31 8.15 -35.62
C LYS A 114 -14.06 9.44 -35.88
N GLU A 115 -14.20 10.29 -34.85
CA GLU A 115 -14.87 11.58 -34.97
C GLU A 115 -14.14 12.50 -35.95
N ILE A 116 -12.81 12.61 -35.83
CA ILE A 116 -12.00 13.43 -36.73
C ILE A 116 -12.10 12.93 -38.17
N VAL A 117 -11.99 11.61 -38.40
CA VAL A 117 -12.11 11.04 -39.76
C VAL A 117 -13.50 11.28 -40.36
N GLN A 118 -14.56 11.18 -39.56
CA GLN A 118 -15.92 11.49 -40.02
C GLN A 118 -16.08 12.98 -40.35
N GLN A 119 -15.49 13.88 -39.55
CA GLN A 119 -15.48 15.31 -39.84
C GLN A 119 -14.76 15.63 -41.15
N GLU A 120 -13.60 15.01 -41.39
CA GLU A 120 -12.82 15.22 -42.63
C GLU A 120 -13.56 14.66 -43.86
N LEU A 121 -14.18 13.48 -43.75
CA LEU A 121 -15.03 12.94 -44.82
C LEU A 121 -16.26 13.82 -45.11
N ALA A 122 -16.83 14.47 -44.09
CA ALA A 122 -17.98 15.36 -44.25
C ALA A 122 -17.61 16.76 -44.80
N LYS A 123 -16.34 17.16 -44.66
CA LYS A 123 -15.79 18.43 -45.20
C LYS A 123 -15.15 18.30 -46.57
N ALA A 124 -14.92 17.08 -47.05
CA ALA A 124 -14.40 16.84 -48.39
C ALA A 124 -15.43 17.30 -49.45
N PRO A 125 -15.04 18.17 -50.41
CA PRO A 125 -15.91 18.66 -51.47
C PRO A 125 -16.25 17.61 -52.54
#